data_AF-A0A146K527-F1
#
_entry.id   AF-A0A146K527-F1
#
_cell.length_a   1.000
_cell.length_b   1.000
_cell.length_c   1.000
_cell.angle_alpha   90.00
_cell.angle_beta   90.00
_cell.angle_gamma   90.00
#
_symmetry.space_group_name_H-M   'P 1'
#
loop_
_entity.id
_entity.type
_entity.pdbx_description
1 polymer ?
#
loop_
_entity_poly.entity_id
_entity_poly.type
_entity_poly.pdbx_seq_one_letter_code
_entity_poly.pdbx_strand_id
1 'polypeptide(L)'
;KILRSAYFKNVVEVKEKCFQNHKCLFRLQLPNLRIIQSMAFMYSAIQELDISKVYLIQVKAFLGSSIRQLKNDLITVIPKQCFNCCYFLTYAVFPNVVKVEARAFLDCDNLQTQYDVNGMVDKNMKLPKRHFKYNISLLQNKLPIEAFQQKEVTQQNKLMFIVDQVLILPNNITKIQKFSYHRENVAINAIIGPNIREIGESAFASSTVQFAYLPHCQKLTQRSFCYSQLIKIIAPKVQIIGADAFTNCNLLQDCHFANCIQAGEKEANEAFAQCNCMCNLDLGKAKFNMQKIKARHDLWSLKYIKGQLGDHEVKTI
;
A
#
# COMPACT_ATOMS: atom_id res chain seq x y z
N LYS A 1 0.83 3.83 22.28
CA LYS A 1 1.19 4.21 20.88
C LYS A 1 1.78 2.97 20.22
N ILE A 2 1.15 2.45 19.16
CA ILE A 2 1.71 1.30 18.42
C ILE A 2 2.79 1.81 17.46
N LEU A 3 4.01 1.28 17.57
CA LEU A 3 5.15 1.67 16.74
C LEU A 3 5.01 1.04 15.35
N ARG A 4 4.63 1.85 14.35
CA ARG A 4 4.42 1.40 12.95
C ARG A 4 5.63 1.56 12.04
N SER A 5 6.56 2.43 12.43
CA SER A 5 7.83 2.64 11.74
C SER A 5 8.93 2.87 12.75
N ALA A 6 10.13 2.37 12.45
CA ALA A 6 11.30 2.58 13.29
C ALA A 6 12.52 2.90 12.44
N TYR A 7 13.40 3.73 12.99
CA TYR A 7 14.66 4.14 12.39
C TYR A 7 15.78 3.88 13.40
N PHE A 8 16.74 3.04 13.02
CA PHE A 8 17.92 2.76 13.85
C PHE A 8 19.19 3.04 13.06
N LYS A 9 19.77 4.23 13.27
CA LYS A 9 20.93 4.73 12.53
C LYS A 9 22.14 3.80 12.60
N ASN A 10 22.42 3.23 13.76
CA ASN A 10 23.68 2.54 14.05
C ASN A 10 23.57 1.01 14.07
N VAL A 11 22.39 0.47 13.76
CA VAL A 11 22.20 -0.99 13.72
C VAL A 11 22.89 -1.56 12.48
N VAL A 12 23.87 -2.42 12.73
CA VAL A 12 24.65 -3.13 11.70
C VAL A 12 24.16 -4.57 11.53
N GLU A 13 23.57 -5.15 12.56
CA GLU A 13 23.13 -6.54 12.60
C GLU A 13 21.75 -6.65 13.22
N VAL A 14 20.89 -7.47 12.60
CA VAL A 14 19.63 -7.91 13.20
C VAL A 14 19.82 -9.34 13.66
N LYS A 15 19.78 -9.53 14.99
CA LYS A 15 20.01 -10.83 15.63
C LYS A 15 18.86 -11.81 15.40
N GLU A 16 19.13 -13.07 15.71
CA GLU A 16 18.18 -14.17 15.61
C GLU A 16 16.84 -13.80 16.28
N LYS A 17 15.74 -14.05 15.54
CA LYS A 17 14.34 -13.82 15.98
C LYS A 17 14.00 -12.38 16.43
N CYS A 18 14.86 -11.38 16.20
CA CYS A 18 14.68 -10.03 16.74
C CYS A 18 13.33 -9.37 16.40
N PHE A 19 12.81 -9.61 15.20
CA PHE A 19 11.49 -9.14 14.74
C PHE A 19 10.54 -10.30 14.41
N GLN A 20 10.76 -11.49 15.00
CA GLN A 20 9.90 -12.64 14.79
C GLN A 20 8.47 -12.34 15.28
N ASN A 21 7.46 -12.75 14.50
CA ASN A 21 6.03 -12.55 14.78
C ASN A 21 5.64 -11.08 15.04
N HIS A 22 6.47 -10.12 14.64
CA HIS A 22 6.20 -8.72 14.90
C HIS A 22 5.07 -8.21 14.00
N LYS A 23 3.89 -7.95 14.55
CA LYS A 23 2.65 -7.68 13.78
C LYS A 23 2.40 -6.20 13.43
N CYS A 24 3.10 -5.26 14.05
CA CYS A 24 2.71 -3.84 14.00
C CYS A 24 3.66 -2.90 13.25
N LEU A 25 4.91 -3.32 13.05
CA LEU A 25 5.98 -2.52 12.44
C LEU A 25 5.99 -2.83 10.96
N PHE A 26 5.58 -1.86 10.14
CA PHE A 26 5.47 -2.03 8.70
C PHE A 26 6.69 -1.51 7.95
N ARG A 27 7.41 -0.54 8.53
CA ARG A 27 8.58 0.08 7.92
C ARG A 27 9.76 0.10 8.89
N LEU A 28 10.89 -0.42 8.45
CA LEU A 28 12.11 -0.46 9.24
C LEU A 28 13.27 0.14 8.43
N GLN A 29 13.88 1.20 8.97
CA GLN A 29 15.00 1.89 8.34
C GLN A 29 16.28 1.61 9.12
N LEU A 30 17.17 0.82 8.52
CA LEU A 30 18.45 0.42 9.07
C LEU A 30 19.55 0.78 8.06
N PRO A 31 19.94 2.07 7.94
CA PRO A 31 20.80 2.54 6.86
C PRO A 31 22.21 1.93 6.85
N ASN A 32 22.60 1.25 7.94
CA ASN A 32 23.89 0.61 8.12
C ASN A 32 23.79 -0.92 8.27
N LEU A 33 22.64 -1.53 7.99
CA LEU A 33 22.44 -2.97 8.10
C LEU A 33 23.36 -3.76 7.15
N ARG A 34 24.03 -4.77 7.71
CA ARG A 34 24.97 -5.65 7.01
C ARG A 34 24.63 -7.13 7.15
N ILE A 35 24.07 -7.52 8.30
CA ILE A 35 23.84 -8.92 8.66
C ILE A 35 22.39 -9.11 9.11
N ILE A 36 21.76 -10.15 8.57
CA ILE A 36 20.43 -10.61 8.99
C ILE A 36 20.55 -12.06 9.43
N GLN A 37 20.43 -12.29 10.74
CA GLN A 37 20.54 -13.63 11.32
C GLN A 37 19.28 -14.47 11.11
N SER A 38 19.36 -15.74 11.52
CA SER A 38 18.32 -16.73 11.34
C SER A 38 17.00 -16.28 11.94
N MET A 39 15.89 -16.47 11.20
CA MET A 39 14.53 -16.15 11.68
C MET A 39 14.31 -14.68 12.11
N ALA A 40 15.24 -13.76 11.80
CA ALA A 40 15.20 -12.36 12.24
C ALA A 40 13.87 -11.65 11.94
N PHE A 41 13.27 -11.92 10.79
CA PHE A 41 12.01 -11.33 10.30
C PHE A 41 10.93 -12.38 10.04
N MET A 42 11.01 -13.55 10.66
CA MET A 42 10.03 -14.61 10.48
C MET A 42 8.63 -14.14 10.92
N TYR A 43 7.62 -14.31 10.06
CA TYR A 43 6.23 -13.84 10.27
C TYR A 43 6.11 -12.37 10.66
N SER A 44 7.06 -11.55 10.19
CA SER A 44 7.06 -10.10 10.43
C SER A 44 6.11 -9.37 9.48
N ALA A 45 5.42 -8.35 9.99
CA ALA A 45 4.60 -7.43 9.23
C ALA A 45 5.41 -6.35 8.47
N ILE A 46 6.75 -6.36 8.56
CA ILE A 46 7.60 -5.39 7.85
C ILE A 46 7.45 -5.59 6.34
N GLN A 47 6.99 -4.54 5.66
CA GLN A 47 6.73 -4.53 4.22
C GLN A 47 7.86 -3.89 3.42
N GLU A 48 8.63 -3.00 4.07
CA GLU A 48 9.73 -2.25 3.48
C GLU A 48 10.98 -2.32 4.37
N LEU A 49 12.07 -2.85 3.81
CA LEU A 49 13.40 -2.92 4.40
C LEU A 49 14.45 -2.70 3.31
N ASP A 50 15.37 -1.76 3.51
CA ASP A 50 16.53 -1.60 2.63
C ASP A 50 17.60 -2.62 3.03
N ILE A 51 17.85 -3.58 2.14
CA ILE A 51 18.90 -4.58 2.31
C ILE A 51 20.09 -4.35 1.37
N SER A 52 20.18 -3.21 0.67
CA SER A 52 21.22 -2.96 -0.37
C SER A 52 22.66 -3.15 0.13
N LYS A 53 22.87 -2.96 1.44
CA LYS A 53 24.15 -3.03 2.14
C LYS A 53 24.42 -4.37 2.84
N VAL A 54 23.45 -5.29 2.83
CA VAL A 54 23.52 -6.59 3.49
C VAL A 54 24.36 -7.54 2.67
N TYR A 55 25.34 -8.19 3.27
CA TYR A 55 26.14 -9.22 2.59
C TYR A 55 25.85 -10.64 3.12
N LEU A 56 25.18 -10.75 4.27
CA LEU A 56 24.84 -12.03 4.90
C LEU A 56 23.37 -12.07 5.33
N ILE A 57 22.64 -13.05 4.78
CA ILE A 57 21.31 -13.46 5.23
C ILE A 57 21.39 -14.93 5.63
N GLN A 58 20.77 -15.30 6.75
CA GLN A 58 20.77 -16.68 7.25
C GLN A 58 19.42 -17.40 7.05
N VAL A 59 19.40 -18.68 7.45
CA VAL A 59 18.27 -19.62 7.30
C VAL A 59 16.97 -19.04 7.86
N LYS A 60 15.88 -19.17 7.08
CA LYS A 60 14.53 -18.70 7.45
C LYS A 60 14.42 -17.22 7.85
N ALA A 61 15.39 -16.37 7.49
CA ALA A 61 15.42 -14.96 7.92
C ALA A 61 14.11 -14.21 7.64
N PHE A 62 13.43 -14.49 6.53
CA PHE A 62 12.18 -13.87 6.12
C PHE A 62 11.02 -14.88 5.99
N LEU A 63 11.08 -16.06 6.61
CA LEU A 63 9.99 -17.06 6.50
C LEU A 63 8.64 -16.43 6.87
N GLY A 64 7.67 -16.43 5.96
CA GLY A 64 6.34 -15.87 6.19
C GLY A 64 6.31 -14.35 6.36
N SER A 65 7.36 -13.64 5.96
CA SER A 65 7.45 -12.18 6.07
C SER A 65 6.54 -11.47 5.07
N SER A 66 6.08 -10.27 5.43
CA SER A 66 5.26 -9.39 4.59
C SER A 66 6.07 -8.49 3.64
N ILE A 67 7.36 -8.78 3.47
CA ILE A 67 8.25 -8.02 2.60
C ILE A 67 7.77 -8.09 1.15
N ARG A 68 7.71 -6.95 0.46
CA ARG A 68 7.08 -6.84 -0.86
C ARG A 68 8.06 -6.91 -2.03
N GLN A 69 9.22 -6.30 -1.84
CA GLN A 69 10.26 -6.25 -2.87
C GLN A 69 11.62 -6.15 -2.24
N LEU A 70 12.61 -6.81 -2.85
CA LEU A 70 13.99 -6.81 -2.40
C LEU A 70 14.91 -6.67 -3.59
N LYS A 71 15.98 -5.91 -3.39
CA LYS A 71 17.14 -5.90 -4.29
C LYS A 71 18.40 -5.90 -3.45
N ASN A 72 19.35 -6.74 -3.85
CA ASN A 72 20.67 -6.75 -3.24
C ASN A 72 21.71 -7.27 -4.23
N ASP A 73 22.80 -6.52 -4.37
CA ASP A 73 23.89 -6.80 -5.33
C ASP A 73 25.11 -7.44 -4.63
N LEU A 74 25.03 -7.81 -3.34
CA LEU A 74 26.16 -8.31 -2.53
C LEU A 74 26.03 -9.79 -2.13
N ILE A 75 24.81 -10.30 -2.01
CA ILE A 75 24.51 -11.65 -1.55
C ILE A 75 24.78 -12.65 -2.69
N THR A 76 25.46 -13.73 -2.35
CA THR A 76 25.84 -14.79 -3.29
C THR A 76 25.05 -16.09 -3.11
N VAL A 77 24.40 -16.28 -1.95
CA VAL A 77 23.63 -17.49 -1.63
C VAL A 77 22.30 -17.09 -1.00
N ILE A 78 21.20 -17.67 -1.47
CA ILE A 78 19.90 -17.59 -0.78
C ILE A 78 19.73 -18.84 0.09
N PRO A 79 19.73 -18.72 1.43
CA PRO A 79 19.68 -19.88 2.33
C PRO A 79 18.38 -20.65 2.30
N LYS A 80 18.42 -21.87 2.86
CA LYS A 80 17.25 -22.74 3.02
C LYS A 80 16.07 -21.98 3.64
N GLN A 81 14.91 -22.08 2.99
CA GLN A 81 13.64 -21.48 3.44
C GLN A 81 13.68 -19.97 3.74
N CYS A 82 14.64 -19.22 3.20
CA CYS A 82 14.85 -17.82 3.53
C CYS A 82 13.58 -16.96 3.35
N PHE A 83 12.88 -17.09 2.23
CA PHE A 83 11.65 -16.37 1.86
C PHE A 83 10.43 -17.29 1.75
N ASN A 84 10.46 -18.49 2.32
CA ASN A 84 9.35 -19.43 2.23
C ASN A 84 8.06 -18.79 2.79
N CYS A 85 6.90 -19.02 2.15
CA CYS A 85 5.61 -18.41 2.49
C CYS A 85 5.58 -16.87 2.46
N CYS A 86 6.46 -16.20 1.70
CA CYS A 86 6.39 -14.75 1.48
C CYS A 86 5.31 -14.39 0.44
N TYR A 87 4.04 -14.57 0.79
CA TYR A 87 2.89 -14.38 -0.10
C TYR A 87 2.79 -12.96 -0.72
N PHE A 88 3.43 -11.95 -0.12
CA PHE A 88 3.40 -10.57 -0.61
C PHE A 88 4.63 -10.15 -1.41
N LEU A 89 5.65 -11.03 -1.51
CA LEU A 89 6.89 -10.73 -2.23
C LEU A 89 6.64 -10.82 -3.74
N THR A 90 6.65 -9.67 -4.42
CA THR A 90 6.45 -9.57 -5.86
C THR A 90 7.77 -9.62 -6.64
N TYR A 91 8.83 -9.03 -6.09
CA TYR A 91 10.14 -8.95 -6.76
C TYR A 91 11.31 -9.22 -5.83
N ALA A 92 12.23 -10.07 -6.26
CA ALA A 92 13.40 -10.50 -5.50
C ALA A 92 14.64 -10.47 -6.40
N VAL A 93 15.29 -9.31 -6.52
CA VAL A 93 16.39 -9.11 -7.48
C VAL A 93 17.74 -9.30 -6.79
N PHE A 94 18.39 -10.43 -7.09
CA PHE A 94 19.69 -10.81 -6.54
C PHE A 94 20.66 -11.24 -7.66
N PRO A 95 21.25 -10.29 -8.41
CA PRO A 95 21.99 -10.60 -9.64
C PRO A 95 23.24 -11.46 -9.42
N ASN A 96 23.83 -11.40 -8.22
CA ASN A 96 25.07 -12.08 -7.87
C ASN A 96 24.85 -13.40 -7.11
N VAL A 97 23.60 -13.84 -6.94
CA VAL A 97 23.32 -15.15 -6.34
C VAL A 97 23.72 -16.25 -7.33
N VAL A 98 24.51 -17.20 -6.82
CA VAL A 98 24.97 -18.39 -7.55
C VAL A 98 24.39 -19.69 -7.00
N LYS A 99 23.65 -19.62 -5.88
CA LYS A 99 23.05 -20.79 -5.23
C LYS A 99 21.77 -20.39 -4.49
N VAL A 100 20.67 -21.08 -4.81
CA VAL A 100 19.39 -20.98 -4.11
C VAL A 100 19.13 -22.31 -3.41
N GLU A 101 19.11 -22.29 -2.08
CA GLU A 101 18.94 -23.52 -1.30
C GLU A 101 17.48 -23.95 -1.16
N ALA A 102 17.30 -25.19 -0.69
CA ALA A 102 16.01 -25.88 -0.67
C ALA A 102 14.87 -25.01 -0.10
N ARG A 103 13.78 -24.91 -0.88
CA ARG A 103 12.54 -24.20 -0.52
C ARG A 103 12.74 -22.71 -0.21
N ALA A 104 13.79 -22.06 -0.72
CA ALA A 104 14.05 -20.65 -0.46
C ALA A 104 12.87 -19.72 -0.76
N PHE A 105 12.14 -19.96 -1.86
CA PHE A 105 10.96 -19.19 -2.30
C PHE A 105 9.72 -20.09 -2.47
N LEU A 106 9.61 -21.17 -1.69
CA LEU A 106 8.39 -21.98 -1.65
C LEU A 106 7.21 -21.09 -1.19
N ASP A 107 6.02 -21.29 -1.77
CA ASP A 107 4.79 -20.54 -1.45
C ASP A 107 4.96 -19.00 -1.55
N CYS A 108 5.75 -18.54 -2.52
CA CYS A 108 5.86 -17.13 -2.92
C CYS A 108 4.97 -16.85 -4.13
N ASP A 109 3.66 -17.03 -3.97
CA ASP A 109 2.70 -17.11 -5.09
C ASP A 109 2.65 -15.86 -5.99
N ASN A 110 3.06 -14.70 -5.47
CA ASN A 110 3.09 -13.43 -6.19
C ASN A 110 4.48 -13.08 -6.77
N LEU A 111 5.49 -13.94 -6.61
CA LEU A 111 6.85 -13.65 -7.05
C LEU A 111 6.94 -13.71 -8.58
N GLN A 112 7.23 -12.56 -9.18
CA GLN A 112 7.39 -12.43 -10.64
C GLN A 112 8.83 -12.64 -11.10
N THR A 113 9.80 -12.57 -10.19
CA THR A 113 11.21 -12.79 -10.53
C THR A 113 11.46 -14.28 -10.74
N GLN A 114 11.88 -14.66 -11.96
CA GLN A 114 12.22 -16.03 -12.28
C GLN A 114 13.56 -16.42 -11.66
N TYR A 115 13.63 -17.64 -11.11
CA TYR A 115 14.81 -18.18 -10.46
C TYR A 115 14.92 -19.69 -10.67
N ASP A 116 16.13 -20.23 -10.52
CA ASP A 116 16.43 -21.66 -10.47
C ASP A 116 17.39 -21.97 -9.29
N VAL A 117 17.97 -23.17 -9.27
CA VAL A 117 18.92 -23.59 -8.22
C VAL A 117 20.23 -22.78 -8.22
N ASN A 118 20.57 -22.13 -9.34
CA ASN A 118 21.78 -21.35 -9.55
C ASN A 118 21.58 -19.84 -9.35
N GLY A 119 20.36 -19.37 -9.11
CA GLY A 119 20.08 -17.95 -8.85
C GLY A 119 18.93 -17.39 -9.66
N MET A 120 18.99 -16.08 -9.90
CA MET A 120 17.98 -15.37 -10.70
C MET A 120 18.22 -15.62 -12.19
N VAL A 121 17.16 -15.91 -12.94
CA VAL A 121 17.22 -16.15 -14.39
C VAL A 121 17.56 -14.84 -15.12
N ASP A 122 16.85 -13.75 -14.79
CA ASP A 122 17.17 -12.41 -15.29
C ASP A 122 18.02 -11.63 -14.27
N LYS A 123 19.33 -11.61 -14.50
CA LYS A 123 20.31 -10.87 -13.67
C LYS A 123 20.27 -9.36 -13.92
N ASN A 124 19.72 -8.92 -15.04
CA ASN A 124 19.64 -7.50 -15.41
C ASN A 124 18.29 -6.88 -15.06
N MET A 125 17.39 -7.68 -14.48
CA MET A 125 16.08 -7.25 -14.04
C MET A 125 16.20 -6.05 -13.11
N LYS A 126 15.73 -4.91 -13.58
CA LYS A 126 15.58 -3.73 -12.72
C LYS A 126 14.30 -3.94 -11.93
N LEU A 127 14.38 -3.81 -10.61
CA LEU A 127 13.17 -3.62 -9.81
C LEU A 127 12.34 -2.53 -10.52
N PRO A 128 11.04 -2.77 -10.77
CA PRO A 128 10.17 -1.71 -11.23
C PRO A 128 10.39 -0.54 -10.29
N LYS A 129 10.82 0.61 -10.84
CA LYS A 129 11.01 1.82 -10.06
C LYS A 129 9.70 1.97 -9.30
N ARG A 130 9.79 1.94 -7.95
CA ARG A 130 8.67 2.01 -7.00
C ARG A 130 7.40 2.47 -7.70
N HIS A 131 6.32 1.69 -7.62
CA HIS A 131 5.00 2.33 -7.66
C HIS A 131 5.11 3.53 -6.69
N PHE A 132 5.05 4.75 -7.25
CA PHE A 132 5.32 6.06 -6.63
C PHE A 132 6.75 6.63 -6.69
N LYS A 133 7.40 6.59 -7.86
CA LYS A 133 8.38 7.61 -8.28
C LYS A 133 7.80 8.53 -9.37
N TYR A 134 6.64 9.12 -9.10
CA TYR A 134 6.24 10.30 -9.85
C TYR A 134 7.18 11.43 -9.45
N ASN A 135 7.99 11.92 -10.37
CA ASN A 135 8.66 13.19 -10.15
C ASN A 135 7.58 14.28 -10.29
N ILE A 136 6.96 14.63 -9.17
CA ILE A 136 5.82 15.55 -9.12
C ILE A 136 6.18 16.87 -9.79
N SER A 137 7.39 17.38 -9.59
CA SER A 137 7.87 18.60 -10.23
C SER A 137 7.94 18.47 -11.75
N LEU A 138 8.48 17.37 -12.30
CA LEU A 138 8.49 17.14 -13.75
C LEU A 138 7.08 16.99 -14.33
N LEU A 139 6.17 16.33 -13.63
CA LEU A 139 4.79 16.18 -14.08
C LEU A 139 4.01 17.49 -14.02
N GLN A 140 4.22 18.30 -12.97
CA GLN A 140 3.63 19.63 -12.85
C GLN A 140 4.13 20.57 -13.95
N ASN A 141 5.39 20.47 -14.37
CA ASN A 141 5.93 21.27 -15.48
C ASN A 141 5.31 20.92 -16.85
N LYS A 142 4.64 19.77 -16.96
CA LYS A 142 3.90 19.35 -18.17
C LYS A 142 2.44 19.81 -18.15
N LEU A 143 1.95 20.36 -17.05
CA LEU A 143 0.59 20.89 -16.97
C LEU A 143 0.48 22.21 -17.75
N PRO A 144 -0.66 22.48 -18.41
CA PRO A 144 -0.92 23.77 -19.03
C PRO A 144 -1.04 24.87 -17.95
N ILE A 145 -0.69 26.12 -18.30
CA ILE A 145 -0.67 27.25 -17.35
C ILE A 145 -2.07 27.47 -16.74
N GLU A 146 -3.12 27.24 -17.52
CA GLU A 146 -4.52 27.33 -17.13
C GLU A 146 -4.86 26.42 -15.94
N ALA A 147 -4.17 25.28 -15.79
CA ALA A 147 -4.35 24.37 -14.66
C ALA A 147 -4.00 25.03 -13.31
N PHE A 148 -3.05 25.96 -13.30
CA PHE A 148 -2.62 26.72 -12.11
C PHE A 148 -3.57 27.87 -11.76
N GLN A 149 -4.54 28.16 -12.62
CA GLN A 149 -5.56 29.20 -12.43
C GLN A 149 -6.90 28.64 -11.94
N GLN A 150 -7.11 27.32 -12.03
CA GLN A 150 -8.35 26.68 -11.58
C GLN A 150 -8.41 26.61 -10.04
N LYS A 151 -9.61 26.48 -9.46
CA LYS A 151 -9.77 26.25 -8.00
C LYS A 151 -10.17 24.81 -7.68
N GLU A 152 -10.77 24.15 -8.65
CA GLU A 152 -11.32 22.81 -8.53
C GLU A 152 -11.31 22.09 -9.87
N VAL A 153 -11.40 20.77 -9.82
CA VAL A 153 -11.59 19.93 -11.00
C VAL A 153 -13.10 19.78 -11.26
N THR A 154 -13.52 20.01 -12.50
CA THR A 154 -14.88 19.90 -13.01
C THR A 154 -14.89 18.99 -14.24
N GLN A 155 -16.08 18.61 -14.73
CA GLN A 155 -16.21 17.85 -15.98
C GLN A 155 -15.55 18.52 -17.19
N GLN A 156 -15.52 19.85 -17.21
CA GLN A 156 -15.04 20.63 -18.34
C GLN A 156 -13.51 20.71 -18.38
N ASN A 157 -12.87 20.78 -17.21
CA ASN A 157 -11.42 20.97 -17.12
C ASN A 157 -10.65 19.68 -16.78
N LYS A 158 -11.32 18.58 -16.43
CA LYS A 158 -10.71 17.35 -15.90
C LYS A 158 -9.51 16.79 -16.65
N LEU A 159 -9.50 16.88 -17.98
CA LEU A 159 -8.45 16.27 -18.81
C LEU A 159 -7.12 17.03 -18.74
N MET A 160 -7.14 18.34 -18.45
CA MET A 160 -5.92 19.17 -18.40
C MET A 160 -4.96 18.77 -17.27
N PHE A 161 -5.44 18.02 -16.29
CA PHE A 161 -4.68 17.58 -15.13
C PHE A 161 -4.08 16.18 -15.29
N ILE A 162 -4.30 15.52 -16.43
CA ILE A 162 -3.80 14.17 -16.69
C ILE A 162 -2.51 14.27 -17.51
N VAL A 163 -1.41 13.78 -16.94
CA VAL A 163 -0.11 13.68 -17.60
C VAL A 163 0.43 12.28 -17.40
N ASP A 164 0.82 11.60 -18.48
CA ASP A 164 1.39 10.25 -18.43
C ASP A 164 0.53 9.26 -17.61
N GLN A 165 -0.80 9.32 -17.77
CA GLN A 165 -1.81 8.53 -17.03
C GLN A 165 -1.84 8.80 -15.51
N VAL A 166 -1.35 9.95 -15.08
CA VAL A 166 -1.38 10.40 -13.68
C VAL A 166 -2.25 11.64 -13.62
N LEU A 167 -3.19 11.68 -12.69
CA LEU A 167 -3.88 12.89 -12.33
C LEU A 167 -3.01 13.71 -11.37
N ILE A 168 -2.40 14.80 -11.84
CA ILE A 168 -1.57 15.69 -11.03
C ILE A 168 -2.30 17.01 -10.81
N LEU A 169 -2.55 17.33 -9.54
CA LEU A 169 -3.26 18.55 -9.18
C LEU A 169 -2.28 19.56 -8.58
N PRO A 170 -2.17 20.76 -9.17
CA PRO A 170 -1.35 21.82 -8.60
C PRO A 170 -1.97 22.36 -7.30
N ASN A 171 -1.17 23.11 -6.55
CA ASN A 171 -1.46 23.47 -5.15
C ASN A 171 -2.72 24.33 -4.95
N ASN A 172 -3.19 25.00 -6.00
CA ASN A 172 -4.40 25.80 -6.08
C ASN A 172 -5.69 24.96 -6.06
N ILE A 173 -5.61 23.67 -6.43
CA ILE A 173 -6.78 22.80 -6.49
C ILE A 173 -7.09 22.21 -5.12
N THR A 174 -8.30 22.47 -4.63
CA THR A 174 -8.73 22.01 -3.30
C THR A 174 -9.91 21.03 -3.35
N LYS A 175 -10.59 20.91 -4.48
CA LYS A 175 -11.76 20.05 -4.64
C LYS A 175 -11.80 19.37 -6.00
N ILE A 176 -12.31 18.14 -6.00
CA ILE A 176 -12.68 17.41 -7.22
C ILE A 176 -14.20 17.30 -7.21
N GLN A 177 -14.87 17.85 -8.22
CA GLN A 177 -16.33 17.85 -8.27
C GLN A 177 -16.91 16.44 -8.52
N LYS A 178 -18.20 16.32 -8.23
CA LYS A 178 -18.95 15.08 -8.46
C LYS A 178 -18.83 14.58 -9.90
N PHE A 179 -18.74 13.27 -10.04
CA PHE A 179 -18.64 12.53 -11.30
C PHE A 179 -17.42 12.84 -12.17
N SER A 180 -16.48 13.71 -11.76
CA SER A 180 -15.43 14.27 -12.64
C SER A 180 -14.72 13.21 -13.49
N TYR A 181 -14.35 12.06 -12.92
CA TYR A 181 -13.70 10.93 -13.61
C TYR A 181 -14.52 9.64 -13.49
N HIS A 182 -15.86 9.75 -13.42
CA HIS A 182 -16.74 8.59 -13.37
C HIS A 182 -16.75 7.85 -14.71
N ARG A 183 -16.43 6.55 -14.71
CA ARG A 183 -16.35 5.73 -15.93
C ARG A 183 -15.53 6.41 -17.04
N GLU A 184 -14.44 7.05 -16.63
CA GLU A 184 -13.59 7.77 -17.58
C GLU A 184 -12.92 6.78 -18.53
N ASN A 185 -12.94 7.07 -19.83
CA ASN A 185 -12.27 6.22 -20.83
C ASN A 185 -10.74 6.36 -20.78
N VAL A 186 -10.24 7.46 -20.22
CA VAL A 186 -8.81 7.68 -20.00
C VAL A 186 -8.37 6.92 -18.77
N ALA A 187 -7.43 6.00 -18.94
CA ALA A 187 -6.80 5.30 -17.83
C ALA A 187 -6.02 6.29 -16.96
N ILE A 188 -6.40 6.36 -15.68
CA ILE A 188 -5.68 7.08 -14.64
C ILE A 188 -5.12 6.04 -13.70
N ASN A 189 -3.80 5.93 -13.58
CA ASN A 189 -3.13 4.97 -12.71
C ASN A 189 -2.97 5.52 -11.29
N ALA A 190 -2.79 6.83 -11.15
CA ALA A 190 -2.57 7.47 -9.86
C ALA A 190 -3.12 8.88 -9.78
N ILE A 191 -3.48 9.29 -8.56
CA ILE A 191 -3.89 10.63 -8.18
C ILE A 191 -2.83 11.23 -7.25
N ILE A 192 -2.31 12.40 -7.62
CA ILE A 192 -1.39 13.21 -6.84
C ILE A 192 -2.08 14.55 -6.54
N GLY A 193 -2.76 14.61 -5.39
CA GLY A 193 -3.55 15.76 -4.97
C GLY A 193 -3.09 16.30 -3.61
N PRO A 194 -1.93 16.98 -3.52
CA PRO A 194 -1.33 17.37 -2.25
C PRO A 194 -2.21 18.30 -1.41
N ASN A 195 -3.04 19.14 -2.05
CA ASN A 195 -3.89 20.13 -1.37
C ASN A 195 -5.40 19.85 -1.47
N ILE A 196 -5.78 18.69 -2.02
CA ILE A 196 -7.19 18.31 -2.07
C ILE A 196 -7.76 18.19 -0.66
N ARG A 197 -8.91 18.82 -0.44
CA ARG A 197 -9.72 18.78 0.79
C ARG A 197 -10.92 17.86 0.64
N GLU A 198 -11.52 17.81 -0.53
CA GLU A 198 -12.74 17.04 -0.80
C GLU A 198 -12.71 16.35 -2.17
N ILE A 199 -13.10 15.07 -2.18
CA ILE A 199 -13.41 14.31 -3.39
C ILE A 199 -14.92 14.14 -3.48
N GLY A 200 -15.51 14.69 -4.54
CA GLY A 200 -16.94 14.74 -4.80
C GLY A 200 -17.55 13.38 -5.16
N GLU A 201 -18.88 13.36 -5.19
CA GLU A 201 -19.66 12.12 -5.27
C GLU A 201 -19.31 11.36 -6.55
N SER A 202 -19.04 10.06 -6.43
CA SER A 202 -18.70 9.20 -7.56
C SER A 202 -17.55 9.72 -8.45
N ALA A 203 -16.71 10.64 -7.95
CA ALA A 203 -15.70 11.31 -8.77
C ALA A 203 -14.72 10.34 -9.44
N PHE A 204 -14.43 9.20 -8.82
CA PHE A 204 -13.57 8.13 -9.37
C PHE A 204 -14.28 6.77 -9.36
N ALA A 205 -15.61 6.76 -9.40
CA ALA A 205 -16.35 5.50 -9.45
C ALA A 205 -16.11 4.80 -10.80
N SER A 206 -15.84 3.49 -10.74
CA SER A 206 -15.43 2.64 -11.87
C SER A 206 -14.17 3.13 -12.59
N SER A 207 -13.23 3.71 -11.85
CA SER A 207 -11.96 4.19 -12.41
C SER A 207 -10.84 3.15 -12.33
N THR A 208 -9.82 3.30 -13.18
CA THR A 208 -8.62 2.46 -13.19
C THR A 208 -7.58 2.87 -12.13
N VAL A 209 -7.89 3.84 -11.27
CA VAL A 209 -6.94 4.41 -10.31
C VAL A 209 -6.46 3.33 -9.36
N GLN A 210 -5.15 3.11 -9.31
CA GLN A 210 -4.51 2.15 -8.40
C GLN A 210 -3.95 2.83 -7.15
N PHE A 211 -3.69 4.14 -7.21
CA PHE A 211 -3.13 4.88 -6.09
C PHE A 211 -3.67 6.29 -5.94
N ALA A 212 -3.82 6.72 -4.70
CA ALA A 212 -4.14 8.09 -4.36
C ALA A 212 -3.24 8.64 -3.25
N TYR A 213 -2.52 9.72 -3.53
CA TYR A 213 -1.80 10.54 -2.55
C TYR A 213 -2.57 11.83 -2.28
N LEU A 214 -3.21 11.90 -1.11
CA LEU A 214 -4.15 12.93 -0.71
C LEU A 214 -3.89 13.35 0.75
N PRO A 215 -2.69 13.84 1.08
CA PRO A 215 -2.22 14.05 2.46
C PRO A 215 -3.06 15.06 3.26
N HIS A 216 -3.88 15.85 2.57
CA HIS A 216 -4.67 16.95 3.10
C HIS A 216 -6.17 16.78 2.92
N CYS A 217 -6.60 15.65 2.35
CA CYS A 217 -8.00 15.36 2.13
C CYS A 217 -8.70 15.13 3.47
N GLN A 218 -9.85 15.78 3.62
CA GLN A 218 -10.70 15.74 4.80
C GLN A 218 -11.98 14.94 4.54
N LYS A 219 -12.47 14.93 3.30
CA LYS A 219 -13.76 14.33 2.96
C LYS A 219 -13.68 13.53 1.66
N LEU A 220 -14.01 12.24 1.78
CA LEU A 220 -14.30 11.35 0.66
C LEU A 220 -15.81 11.17 0.64
N THR A 221 -16.50 11.70 -0.36
CA THR A 221 -17.97 11.65 -0.39
C THR A 221 -18.50 10.31 -0.92
N GLN A 222 -19.83 10.21 -1.01
CA GLN A 222 -20.53 9.00 -1.42
C GLN A 222 -19.99 8.45 -2.75
N ARG A 223 -19.74 7.14 -2.79
CA ARG A 223 -19.23 6.41 -3.96
C ARG A 223 -17.93 6.95 -4.57
N SER A 224 -17.18 7.81 -3.87
CA SER A 224 -16.01 8.52 -4.43
C SER A 224 -15.02 7.63 -5.19
N PHE A 225 -14.77 6.40 -4.74
CA PHE A 225 -13.92 5.39 -5.39
C PHE A 225 -14.64 4.05 -5.65
N CYS A 226 -15.97 4.02 -5.65
CA CYS A 226 -16.77 2.79 -5.80
C CYS A 226 -16.40 2.03 -7.09
N TYR A 227 -16.18 0.71 -7.05
CA TYR A 227 -15.70 -0.12 -8.17
C TYR A 227 -14.36 0.32 -8.80
N SER A 228 -13.53 1.08 -8.07
CA SER A 228 -12.20 1.44 -8.57
C SER A 228 -11.19 0.31 -8.39
N GLN A 229 -10.11 0.35 -9.16
CA GLN A 229 -8.96 -0.56 -9.04
C GLN A 229 -7.97 -0.12 -7.94
N LEU A 230 -8.43 0.65 -6.95
CA LEU A 230 -7.57 1.31 -5.98
C LEU A 230 -6.90 0.27 -5.08
N ILE A 231 -5.56 0.25 -5.11
CA ILE A 231 -4.72 -0.62 -4.30
C ILE A 231 -4.36 0.07 -2.99
N LYS A 232 -4.03 1.37 -3.06
CA LYS A 232 -3.53 2.12 -1.90
C LYS A 232 -3.95 3.58 -1.93
N ILE A 233 -4.37 4.07 -0.76
CA ILE A 233 -4.68 5.48 -0.52
C ILE A 233 -3.88 6.00 0.68
N ILE A 234 -3.29 7.18 0.52
CA ILE A 234 -2.59 7.92 1.59
C ILE A 234 -3.39 9.19 1.84
N ALA A 235 -4.31 9.13 2.82
CA ALA A 235 -5.17 10.26 3.18
C ALA A 235 -5.37 10.36 4.71
N PRO A 236 -4.30 10.67 5.47
CA PRO A 236 -4.30 10.61 6.94
C PRO A 236 -5.20 11.62 7.61
N LYS A 237 -5.61 12.70 6.91
CA LYS A 237 -6.49 13.75 7.45
C LYS A 237 -7.97 13.53 7.19
N VAL A 238 -8.35 12.41 6.57
CA VAL A 238 -9.76 12.12 6.25
C VAL A 238 -10.54 11.99 7.55
N GLN A 239 -11.62 12.77 7.64
CA GLN A 239 -12.57 12.80 8.75
C GLN A 239 -13.88 12.11 8.38
N ILE A 240 -14.32 12.28 7.13
CA ILE A 240 -15.60 11.78 6.63
C ILE A 240 -15.36 10.88 5.41
N ILE A 241 -15.90 9.67 5.46
CA ILE A 241 -15.97 8.71 4.35
C ILE A 241 -17.46 8.46 4.08
N GLY A 242 -17.94 8.79 2.89
CA GLY A 242 -19.35 8.66 2.51
C GLY A 242 -19.78 7.20 2.32
N ALA A 243 -21.10 7.00 2.21
CA ALA A 243 -21.68 5.71 1.85
C ALA A 243 -21.06 5.18 0.54
N ASP A 244 -20.77 3.88 0.52
CA ASP A 244 -20.19 3.17 -0.63
C ASP A 244 -18.89 3.75 -1.20
N ALA A 245 -18.16 4.59 -0.44
CA ALA A 245 -16.98 5.30 -0.94
C ALA A 245 -15.94 4.36 -1.57
N PHE A 246 -15.75 3.18 -1.00
CA PHE A 246 -14.83 2.14 -1.48
C PHE A 246 -15.53 0.80 -1.77
N THR A 247 -16.86 0.78 -1.91
CA THR A 247 -17.57 -0.46 -2.25
C THR A 247 -16.98 -1.06 -3.51
N ASN A 248 -16.73 -2.37 -3.52
CA ASN A 248 -16.11 -3.10 -4.64
C ASN A 248 -14.67 -2.67 -5.01
N CYS A 249 -13.93 -2.04 -4.09
CA CYS A 249 -12.49 -1.85 -4.27
C CYS A 249 -11.73 -3.12 -3.85
N ASN A 250 -11.86 -4.18 -4.65
CA ASN A 250 -11.42 -5.53 -4.27
C ASN A 250 -9.91 -5.63 -4.04
N LEU A 251 -9.12 -4.78 -4.70
CA LEU A 251 -7.66 -4.72 -4.58
C LEU A 251 -7.18 -3.80 -3.44
N LEU A 252 -8.08 -3.09 -2.77
CA LEU A 252 -7.74 -2.11 -1.74
C LEU A 252 -7.08 -2.81 -0.56
N GLN A 253 -5.84 -2.42 -0.30
CA GLN A 253 -5.05 -2.94 0.80
C GLN A 253 -5.26 -2.09 2.06
N ASP A 254 -4.41 -2.31 3.06
CA ASP A 254 -4.51 -1.68 4.37
C ASP A 254 -4.70 -0.17 4.32
N CYS A 255 -5.74 0.28 5.03
CA CYS A 255 -6.16 1.67 5.08
C CYS A 255 -5.97 2.24 6.48
N HIS A 256 -5.48 3.49 6.56
CA HIS A 256 -5.25 4.18 7.82
C HIS A 256 -5.86 5.59 7.81
N PHE A 257 -7.08 5.68 8.35
CA PHE A 257 -7.87 6.88 8.52
C PHE A 257 -8.04 7.21 10.01
N ALA A 258 -6.94 7.39 10.74
CA ALA A 258 -6.95 7.59 12.19
C ALA A 258 -7.77 8.81 12.68
N ASN A 259 -8.01 9.78 11.81
CA ASN A 259 -8.81 10.98 12.10
C ASN A 259 -10.27 10.84 11.68
N CYS A 260 -10.68 9.67 11.17
CA CYS A 260 -12.04 9.45 10.71
C CYS A 260 -13.00 9.45 11.91
N ILE A 261 -14.08 10.21 11.77
CA ILE A 261 -15.17 10.34 12.76
C ILE A 261 -16.47 9.75 12.22
N GLN A 262 -16.59 9.66 10.89
CA GLN A 262 -17.75 9.10 10.21
C GLN A 262 -17.30 8.34 8.96
N ALA A 263 -17.76 7.10 8.83
CA ALA A 263 -17.61 6.29 7.63
C ALA A 263 -18.94 5.59 7.35
N GLY A 264 -19.45 5.71 6.11
CA GLY A 264 -20.81 5.29 5.75
C GLY A 264 -21.89 6.29 6.16
N GLU A 265 -23.15 5.98 5.83
CA GLU A 265 -24.30 6.77 6.29
C GLU A 265 -24.64 6.41 7.73
N LYS A 266 -24.68 5.11 8.03
CA LYS A 266 -24.92 4.59 9.38
C LYS A 266 -23.66 3.99 10.00
N GLU A 267 -22.94 3.19 9.22
CA GLU A 267 -21.81 2.39 9.69
C GLU A 267 -20.78 2.21 8.58
N ALA A 268 -19.52 2.09 8.98
CA ALA A 268 -18.39 1.99 8.06
C ALA A 268 -18.42 0.76 7.14
N ASN A 269 -19.16 -0.29 7.51
CA ASN A 269 -19.34 -1.49 6.67
C ASN A 269 -19.86 -1.13 5.27
N GLU A 270 -20.73 -0.11 5.16
CA GLU A 270 -21.28 0.36 3.88
C GLU A 270 -20.19 0.99 3.01
N ALA A 271 -19.23 1.70 3.60
CA ALA A 271 -18.18 2.37 2.85
C ALA A 271 -17.12 1.41 2.27
N PHE A 272 -16.98 0.21 2.82
CA PHE A 272 -15.91 -0.76 2.48
C PHE A 272 -16.45 -2.14 2.08
N ALA A 273 -17.71 -2.23 1.66
CA ALA A 273 -18.29 -3.49 1.20
C ALA A 273 -17.44 -4.09 0.07
N GLN A 274 -17.23 -5.42 0.10
CA GLN A 274 -16.42 -6.16 -0.87
C GLN A 274 -14.94 -5.73 -1.00
N CYS A 275 -14.36 -4.98 -0.05
CA CYS A 275 -12.91 -4.70 -0.02
C CYS A 275 -12.08 -5.92 0.44
N ASN A 276 -11.98 -6.94 -0.41
CA ASN A 276 -11.57 -8.28 0.00
C ASN A 276 -10.06 -8.46 0.25
N CYS A 277 -9.18 -7.61 -0.25
CA CYS A 277 -7.73 -7.72 -0.01
C CYS A 277 -7.23 -7.02 1.27
N MET A 278 -8.08 -6.24 1.95
CA MET A 278 -7.67 -5.45 3.10
C MET A 278 -7.45 -6.33 4.34
N CYS A 279 -6.28 -6.25 4.97
CA CYS A 279 -5.97 -7.01 6.19
C CYS A 279 -6.10 -6.16 7.45
N ASN A 280 -5.78 -4.86 7.34
CA ASN A 280 -5.80 -3.90 8.45
C ASN A 280 -6.58 -2.65 8.06
N LEU A 281 -7.54 -2.27 8.90
CA LEU A 281 -8.34 -1.05 8.72
C LEU A 281 -8.31 -0.21 9.99
N ASP A 282 -7.89 1.05 9.88
CA ASP A 282 -7.97 2.03 10.98
C ASP A 282 -8.93 3.16 10.59
N LEU A 283 -10.02 3.29 11.33
CA LEU A 283 -11.10 4.24 11.13
C LEU A 283 -11.20 5.27 12.25
N GLY A 284 -10.17 5.40 13.09
CA GLY A 284 -10.18 6.36 14.18
C GLY A 284 -11.38 6.18 15.11
N LYS A 285 -12.27 7.16 15.15
CA LYS A 285 -13.48 7.18 15.99
C LYS A 285 -14.76 6.76 15.26
N ALA A 286 -14.69 6.43 13.96
CA ALA A 286 -15.89 6.07 13.22
C ALA A 286 -16.49 4.73 13.70
N LYS A 287 -17.82 4.65 13.64
CA LYS A 287 -18.61 3.47 14.00
C LYS A 287 -18.40 2.34 13.00
N PHE A 288 -18.17 1.14 13.49
CA PHE A 288 -18.02 -0.07 12.69
C PHE A 288 -18.78 -1.24 13.35
N ASN A 289 -19.54 -2.00 12.57
CA ASN A 289 -20.36 -3.10 13.06
C ASN A 289 -19.73 -4.45 12.69
N MET A 290 -19.18 -5.12 13.71
CA MET A 290 -18.49 -6.41 13.54
C MET A 290 -19.43 -7.56 13.12
N GLN A 291 -20.70 -7.53 13.54
CA GLN A 291 -21.66 -8.60 13.25
C GLN A 291 -22.03 -8.65 11.76
N LYS A 292 -22.00 -7.51 11.06
CA LYS A 292 -22.35 -7.42 9.64
C LYS A 292 -21.29 -7.98 8.69
N ILE A 293 -20.02 -8.08 9.10
CA ILE A 293 -18.95 -8.68 8.27
C ILE A 293 -19.32 -10.13 7.93
N LYS A 294 -19.66 -10.91 8.96
CA LYS A 294 -19.97 -12.35 8.81
C LYS A 294 -21.20 -12.61 7.94
N ALA A 295 -22.23 -11.77 8.09
CA ALA A 295 -23.50 -11.94 7.40
C ALA A 295 -23.44 -11.61 5.90
N ARG A 296 -22.43 -10.84 5.45
CA ARG A 296 -22.37 -10.34 4.06
C ARG A 296 -21.19 -10.87 3.26
N HIS A 297 -20.32 -11.71 3.85
CA HIS A 297 -19.06 -12.14 3.24
C HIS A 297 -18.16 -10.98 2.76
N ASP A 298 -18.37 -9.78 3.30
CA ASP A 298 -17.58 -8.60 2.99
C ASP A 298 -16.27 -8.61 3.80
N LEU A 299 -15.17 -8.06 3.25
CA LEU A 299 -13.90 -7.88 3.97
C LEU A 299 -13.23 -9.22 4.41
N TRP A 300 -13.22 -10.25 3.55
CA TRP A 300 -12.76 -11.60 3.89
C TRP A 300 -11.34 -11.67 4.48
N SER A 301 -10.42 -10.80 4.03
CA SER A 301 -9.03 -10.79 4.50
C SER A 301 -8.83 -10.00 5.79
N LEU A 302 -9.85 -9.28 6.27
CA LEU A 302 -9.70 -8.35 7.38
C LEU A 302 -9.38 -9.12 8.66
N LYS A 303 -8.19 -8.86 9.22
CA LYS A 303 -7.69 -9.49 10.44
C LYS A 303 -7.72 -8.53 11.61
N TYR A 304 -7.47 -7.24 11.36
CA TYR A 304 -7.41 -6.23 12.39
C TYR A 304 -8.20 -5.00 12.00
N ILE A 305 -9.04 -4.54 12.92
CA ILE A 305 -9.74 -3.27 12.79
C ILE A 305 -9.50 -2.40 14.01
N LYS A 306 -9.21 -1.13 13.76
CA LYS A 306 -9.19 -0.08 14.76
C LYS A 306 -10.32 0.88 14.47
N GLY A 307 -11.25 1.01 15.41
CA GLY A 307 -12.39 1.92 15.29
C GLY A 307 -12.76 2.53 16.65
N GLN A 308 -14.00 3.00 16.78
CA GLN A 308 -14.50 3.61 18.02
C GLN A 308 -14.26 2.74 19.27
N LEU A 309 -14.28 1.42 19.12
CA LEU A 309 -14.15 0.45 20.21
C LEU A 309 -12.70 0.05 20.53
N GLY A 310 -11.69 0.60 19.85
CA GLY A 310 -10.28 0.22 20.02
C GLY A 310 -9.76 -0.74 18.95
N ASP A 311 -8.62 -1.39 19.23
CA ASP A 311 -7.98 -2.38 18.34
C ASP A 311 -8.63 -3.76 18.56
N HIS A 312 -9.26 -4.33 17.51
CA HIS A 312 -9.95 -5.62 17.55
C HIS A 312 -9.38 -6.57 16.51
N GLU A 313 -9.08 -7.81 16.91
CA GLU A 313 -8.81 -8.91 15.98
C GLU A 313 -10.15 -9.51 15.51
N VAL A 314 -10.34 -9.64 14.21
CA VAL A 314 -11.62 -10.08 13.62
C VAL A 314 -11.88 -11.58 13.88
N LYS A 315 -10.85 -12.36 14.25
CA LYS A 315 -10.93 -13.82 14.45
C LYS A 315 -11.50 -14.29 15.80
N THR A 316 -11.86 -13.39 16.71
CA THR A 316 -12.21 -13.74 18.11
C THR A 316 -13.68 -13.60 18.51
N ILE A 317 -14.60 -13.45 17.55
CA ILE A 317 -16.06 -13.50 17.79
C ILE A 317 -16.68 -14.29 16.66
#